data_AF-A0EI00-F1
#
_entry.id   AF-A0EI00-F1
#
_cell.length_a   1.000
_cell.length_b   1.000
_cell.length_c   1.000
_cell.angle_alpha   90.00
_cell.angle_beta   90.00
_cell.angle_gamma   90.00
#
_symmetry.space_group_name_H-M   'P 1'
#
loop_
_entity.id
_entity.type
_entity.pdbx_description
1 polymer ?
#
loop_
_entity_poly.entity_id
_entity_poly.type
_entity_poly.pdbx_seq_one_letter_code
_entity_poly.pdbx_strand_id
1 'polypeptide(L)'
;MNYSALAKEVFELQNKVRQDPSLMIPVLENRLKYFKDKIIHMPGTQATNTKEGASSVQECIDFLKKQKPVGPLTYDKGLEEAARDHAEDLGTNGLTGHEGSDHSTTKQRIERHGSWKPGTIGENISFGKSTAEDIVIQLIVDDGVPSRGHRSNFFEPAYKQVGIFGAPHKAFKFVFVFDFASKFIQGGKQEQQQGEQEKEKKKKQEKKQKDDDDDDKKDEGKEKLIPGAKKVQKKVKTVTKGGKKHIITTKIYTMNDGTTQEEVTEKVEDA
;
A
#
# COMPACT_ATOMS: atom_id res chain seq x y z
N MET A 1 12.49 -26.57 -4.23
CA MET A 1 11.09 -26.48 -3.77
C MET A 1 10.26 -26.02 -4.95
N ASN A 2 9.09 -26.62 -5.20
CA ASN A 2 8.18 -26.14 -6.24
C ASN A 2 7.22 -25.11 -5.62
N TYR A 3 7.55 -23.82 -5.74
CA TYR A 3 6.78 -22.74 -5.10
C TYR A 3 5.36 -22.62 -5.66
N SER A 4 5.17 -22.85 -6.97
CA SER A 4 3.86 -22.77 -7.60
C SER A 4 2.94 -23.89 -7.12
N ALA A 5 3.44 -25.12 -7.02
CA ALA A 5 2.68 -26.23 -6.45
C ALA A 5 2.29 -25.96 -4.99
N LEU A 6 3.23 -25.47 -4.18
CA LEU A 6 2.98 -25.14 -2.78
C LEU A 6 2.00 -23.95 -2.63
N ALA A 7 2.10 -22.92 -3.47
CA ALA A 7 1.13 -21.81 -3.48
C ALA A 7 -0.29 -22.28 -3.81
N LYS A 8 -0.43 -23.26 -4.73
CA LYS A 8 -1.71 -23.89 -5.03
C LYS A 8 -2.26 -24.69 -3.84
N GLU A 9 -1.43 -25.49 -3.18
CA GLU A 9 -1.84 -26.23 -1.97
C GLU A 9 -2.28 -25.28 -0.85
N VAL A 10 -1.55 -24.17 -0.67
CA VAL A 10 -1.88 -23.10 0.27
C VAL A 10 -3.23 -22.45 -0.07
N PHE A 11 -3.46 -22.09 -1.33
CA PHE A 11 -4.74 -21.54 -1.79
C PHE A 11 -5.91 -22.49 -1.49
N GLU A 12 -5.74 -23.77 -1.80
CA GLU A 12 -6.75 -24.80 -1.55
C GLU A 12 -7.04 -24.97 -0.06
N LEU A 13 -5.99 -25.07 0.77
CA LEU A 13 -6.14 -25.19 2.22
C LEU A 13 -6.78 -23.93 2.82
N GLN A 14 -6.36 -22.75 2.37
CA GLN A 14 -6.96 -21.49 2.81
C GLN A 14 -8.46 -21.44 2.55
N ASN A 15 -8.90 -21.84 1.37
CA ASN A 15 -10.32 -21.88 1.05
C ASN A 15 -11.08 -22.94 1.87
N LYS A 16 -10.46 -24.08 2.19
CA LYS A 16 -11.06 -25.05 3.11
C LYS A 16 -11.23 -24.45 4.51
N VAL A 17 -10.20 -23.80 5.05
CA VAL A 17 -10.23 -23.16 6.38
C VAL A 17 -11.20 -21.98 6.43
N ARG A 18 -11.35 -21.21 5.35
CA ARG A 18 -12.37 -20.14 5.26
C ARG A 18 -13.80 -20.68 5.38
N GLN A 19 -14.07 -21.80 4.72
CA GLN A 19 -15.40 -22.43 4.68
C GLN A 19 -15.67 -23.32 5.90
N ASP A 20 -14.62 -23.84 6.53
CA ASP A 20 -14.68 -24.60 7.77
C ASP A 20 -13.53 -24.15 8.69
N PRO A 21 -13.75 -23.10 9.51
CA PRO A 21 -12.74 -22.63 10.47
C PRO A 21 -12.33 -23.70 11.48
N SER A 22 -13.19 -24.69 11.74
CA SER A 22 -12.92 -25.75 12.71
C SER A 22 -11.88 -26.77 12.22
N LEU A 23 -11.64 -26.83 10.91
CA LEU A 23 -10.71 -27.76 10.26
C LEU A 23 -9.31 -27.78 10.89
N MET A 24 -8.82 -26.62 11.32
CA MET A 24 -7.46 -26.50 11.86
C MET A 24 -7.37 -26.81 13.37
N ILE A 25 -8.50 -26.91 14.07
CA ILE A 25 -8.50 -27.07 15.54
C ILE A 25 -7.74 -28.34 15.97
N PRO A 26 -8.00 -29.55 15.41
CA PRO A 26 -7.27 -30.75 15.83
C PRO A 26 -5.76 -30.66 15.60
N VAL A 27 -5.34 -29.98 14.53
CA VAL A 27 -3.93 -29.77 14.21
C VAL A 27 -3.28 -28.83 15.23
N LEU A 28 -3.96 -27.73 15.58
CA LEU A 28 -3.49 -26.77 16.57
C LEU A 28 -3.46 -27.39 17.99
N GLU A 29 -4.48 -28.16 18.37
CA GLU A 29 -4.52 -28.90 19.64
C GLU A 29 -3.37 -29.92 19.73
N ASN A 30 -3.03 -30.56 18.60
CA ASN A 30 -1.86 -31.43 18.56
C ASN A 30 -0.55 -30.65 18.71
N ARG A 31 -0.44 -29.45 18.10
CA ARG A 31 0.75 -28.58 18.25
C ARG A 31 0.99 -28.14 19.70
N LEU A 32 -0.06 -27.90 20.48
CA LEU A 32 0.05 -27.53 21.89
C LEU A 32 0.88 -28.53 22.71
N LYS A 33 0.81 -29.83 22.37
CA LYS A 33 1.54 -30.90 23.07
C LYS A 33 3.05 -30.79 22.94
N TYR A 34 3.55 -30.06 21.94
CA TYR A 34 4.97 -29.94 21.64
C TYR A 34 5.59 -28.64 22.18
N PHE A 35 4.83 -27.81 22.89
CA PHE A 35 5.38 -26.62 23.52
C PHE A 35 6.04 -26.95 24.85
N LYS A 36 7.22 -26.36 25.06
CA LYS A 36 7.87 -26.19 26.35
C LYS A 36 8.19 -24.70 26.49
N ASP A 37 7.47 -24.03 27.38
CA ASP A 37 7.49 -22.57 27.51
C ASP A 37 7.19 -21.87 26.16
N LYS A 38 8.14 -21.08 25.63
CA LYS A 38 8.05 -20.41 24.33
C LYS A 38 8.80 -21.15 23.22
N ILE A 39 9.09 -22.43 23.41
CA ILE A 39 9.82 -23.25 22.44
C ILE A 39 8.89 -24.36 21.97
N ILE A 40 8.74 -24.51 20.66
CA ILE A 40 8.01 -25.64 20.07
C ILE A 40 8.99 -26.71 19.57
N HIS A 41 8.75 -27.96 19.97
CA HIS A 41 9.57 -29.14 19.67
C HIS A 41 8.80 -30.13 18.77
N MET A 42 8.51 -29.74 17.53
CA MET A 42 7.81 -30.61 16.59
C MET A 42 8.69 -31.81 16.19
N PRO A 43 8.13 -33.02 16.08
CA PRO A 43 8.88 -34.19 15.61
C PRO A 43 9.45 -33.96 14.20
N GLY A 44 10.72 -34.31 14.01
CA GLY A 44 11.38 -34.21 12.70
C GLY A 44 11.79 -32.79 12.29
N THR A 45 11.61 -31.77 13.14
CA THR A 45 12.07 -30.40 12.87
C THR A 45 13.02 -29.91 13.95
N GLN A 46 13.75 -28.83 13.66
CA GLN A 46 14.49 -28.12 14.69
C GLN A 46 13.52 -27.40 15.64
N ALA A 47 13.86 -27.38 16.93
CA ALA A 47 13.13 -26.62 17.93
C ALA A 47 13.17 -25.13 17.58
N THR A 48 12.03 -24.46 17.71
CA THR A 48 11.88 -23.07 17.26
C THR A 48 11.36 -22.20 18.41
N ASN A 49 11.98 -21.05 18.63
CA ASN A 49 11.47 -20.04 19.55
C ASN A 49 10.25 -19.32 18.95
N THR A 50 9.18 -19.20 19.74
CA THR A 50 8.01 -18.37 19.44
C THR A 50 8.02 -17.11 20.30
N LYS A 51 7.22 -16.11 19.93
CA LYS A 51 7.13 -14.83 20.64
C LYS A 51 6.22 -14.93 21.86
N GLU A 52 5.07 -15.57 21.69
CA GLU A 52 4.02 -15.64 22.72
C GLU A 52 3.92 -17.03 23.35
N GLY A 53 4.33 -18.09 22.64
CA GLY A 53 4.24 -19.47 23.14
C GLY A 53 2.90 -20.12 22.84
N ALA A 54 2.57 -21.14 23.62
CA ALA A 54 1.33 -21.92 23.49
C ALA A 54 0.05 -21.06 23.62
N SER A 55 0.12 -19.92 24.29
CA SER A 55 -1.02 -19.01 24.47
C SER A 55 -1.58 -18.47 23.16
N SER A 56 -0.73 -18.15 22.17
CA SER A 56 -1.17 -17.70 20.85
C SER A 56 -1.92 -18.79 20.09
N VAL A 57 -1.48 -20.05 20.23
CA VAL A 57 -2.13 -21.20 19.62
C VAL A 57 -3.47 -21.48 20.28
N GLN A 58 -3.54 -21.42 21.62
CA GLN A 58 -4.79 -21.59 22.35
C GLN A 58 -5.80 -20.48 22.01
N GLU A 59 -5.35 -19.23 21.93
CA GLU A 59 -6.15 -18.09 21.51
C GLU A 59 -6.71 -18.30 20.10
N CYS A 60 -5.88 -18.77 19.16
CA CYS A 60 -6.31 -19.10 17.81
C CYS A 60 -7.39 -20.19 17.80
N ILE A 61 -7.23 -21.26 18.60
CA ILE A 61 -8.27 -22.31 18.74
C ILE A 61 -9.59 -21.70 19.23
N ASP A 62 -9.54 -20.85 20.25
CA ASP A 62 -10.74 -20.23 20.84
C ASP A 62 -11.43 -19.25 19.87
N PHE A 63 -10.65 -18.57 19.02
CA PHE A 63 -11.15 -17.79 17.91
C PHE A 63 -11.86 -18.67 16.87
N LEU A 64 -11.20 -19.73 16.40
CA LEU A 64 -11.72 -20.60 15.35
C LEU A 64 -13.03 -21.31 15.75
N LYS A 65 -13.19 -21.65 17.04
CA LYS A 65 -14.44 -22.20 17.58
C LYS A 65 -15.65 -21.25 17.42
N LYS A 66 -15.40 -19.94 17.36
CA LYS A 66 -16.45 -18.90 17.27
C LYS A 66 -16.55 -18.30 15.87
N GLN A 67 -15.51 -18.47 15.05
CA GLN A 67 -15.45 -17.93 13.70
C GLN A 67 -16.52 -18.55 12.82
N LYS A 68 -17.32 -17.71 12.16
CA LYS A 68 -18.29 -18.18 11.17
C LYS A 68 -17.59 -18.47 9.84
N PRO A 69 -18.01 -19.50 9.11
CA PRO A 69 -17.60 -19.70 7.72
C PRO A 69 -17.76 -18.43 6.88
N VAL A 70 -16.78 -18.18 6.02
CA VAL A 70 -16.83 -17.11 5.01
C VAL A 70 -16.63 -17.71 3.62
N GLY A 71 -17.11 -16.99 2.60
CA GLY A 71 -17.04 -17.48 1.22
C GLY A 71 -15.60 -17.76 0.76
N PRO A 72 -15.41 -18.75 -0.14
CA PRO A 72 -14.11 -19.02 -0.72
C PRO A 72 -13.65 -17.82 -1.58
N LEU A 73 -12.35 -17.71 -1.75
CA LEU A 73 -11.72 -16.78 -2.67
C LEU A 73 -11.52 -17.45 -4.03
N THR A 74 -11.65 -16.68 -5.10
CA THR A 74 -11.20 -17.08 -6.43
C THR A 74 -9.74 -16.66 -6.62
N TYR A 75 -8.98 -17.47 -7.36
CA TYR A 75 -7.62 -17.10 -7.73
C TYR A 75 -7.64 -15.99 -8.78
N ASP A 76 -6.79 -14.97 -8.63
CA ASP A 76 -6.61 -13.90 -9.61
C ASP A 76 -5.14 -13.75 -10.02
N LYS A 77 -4.90 -13.71 -11.33
CA LYS A 77 -3.55 -13.68 -11.89
C LYS A 77 -2.85 -12.33 -11.71
N GLY A 78 -3.56 -11.21 -11.78
CA GLY A 78 -2.91 -9.91 -11.60
C GLY A 78 -2.55 -9.65 -10.14
N LEU A 79 -3.34 -10.19 -9.20
CA LEU A 79 -2.93 -10.23 -7.79
C LEU A 79 -1.72 -11.16 -7.58
N GLU A 80 -1.60 -12.28 -8.30
CA GLU A 80 -0.39 -13.11 -8.24
C GLU A 80 0.83 -12.34 -8.77
N GLU A 81 0.67 -11.56 -9.84
CA GLU A 81 1.76 -10.71 -10.38
C GLU A 81 2.20 -9.65 -9.36
N ALA A 82 1.26 -9.03 -8.62
CA ALA A 82 1.57 -8.12 -7.52
C ALA A 82 2.31 -8.83 -6.36
N ALA A 83 1.83 -10.01 -5.97
CA ALA A 83 2.45 -10.81 -4.92
C ALA A 83 3.85 -11.28 -5.34
N ARG A 84 4.06 -11.60 -6.62
CA ARG A 84 5.38 -11.93 -7.18
C ARG A 84 6.35 -10.78 -7.05
N ASP A 85 5.94 -9.58 -7.48
CA ASP A 85 6.78 -8.39 -7.40
C ASP A 85 7.32 -8.19 -5.98
N HIS A 86 6.46 -8.38 -4.96
CA HIS A 86 6.87 -8.23 -3.57
C HIS A 86 7.69 -9.42 -3.05
N ALA A 87 7.28 -10.66 -3.34
CA ALA A 87 7.98 -11.85 -2.87
C ALA A 87 9.42 -11.91 -3.40
N GLU A 88 9.63 -11.57 -4.67
CA GLU A 88 10.96 -11.52 -5.29
C GLU A 88 11.80 -10.37 -4.73
N ASP A 89 11.19 -9.21 -4.48
CA ASP A 89 11.86 -8.05 -3.87
C ASP A 89 12.32 -8.35 -2.44
N LEU A 90 11.41 -8.82 -1.58
CA LEU A 90 11.72 -9.24 -0.21
C LEU A 90 12.80 -10.33 -0.22
N GLY A 91 12.62 -11.32 -1.07
CA GLY A 91 13.51 -12.46 -1.17
C GLY A 91 14.93 -12.09 -1.58
N THR A 92 15.05 -11.25 -2.61
CA THR A 92 16.32 -10.80 -3.18
C THR A 92 17.02 -9.81 -2.27
N ASN A 93 16.29 -8.92 -1.61
CA ASN A 93 16.90 -7.91 -0.74
C ASN A 93 17.03 -8.37 0.72
N GLY A 94 16.49 -9.54 1.07
CA GLY A 94 16.49 -10.06 2.43
C GLY A 94 15.65 -9.22 3.39
N LEU A 95 14.62 -8.55 2.86
CA LEU A 95 13.76 -7.62 3.59
C LEU A 95 12.58 -8.33 4.23
N THR A 96 11.95 -7.66 5.18
CA THR A 96 10.71 -8.11 5.81
C THR A 96 9.71 -6.97 5.88
N GLY A 97 8.42 -7.29 5.90
CA GLY A 97 7.34 -6.32 6.02
C GLY A 97 6.65 -6.02 4.69
N HIS A 98 5.74 -5.04 4.72
CA HIS A 98 4.82 -4.73 3.61
C HIS A 98 5.36 -3.66 2.64
N GLU A 99 6.43 -2.97 3.01
CA GLU A 99 7.08 -1.96 2.18
C GLU A 99 8.18 -2.63 1.32
N GLY A 100 8.18 -2.33 0.02
CA GLY A 100 9.21 -2.81 -0.89
C GLY A 100 10.52 -2.01 -0.76
N SER A 101 11.60 -2.53 -1.34
CA SER A 101 12.91 -1.86 -1.37
C SER A 101 12.89 -0.49 -2.05
N ASP A 102 11.88 -0.25 -2.90
CA ASP A 102 11.59 1.01 -3.60
C ASP A 102 10.59 1.91 -2.87
N HIS A 103 10.29 1.61 -1.60
CA HIS A 103 9.23 2.23 -0.79
C HIS A 103 7.82 2.05 -1.34
N SER A 104 7.60 1.10 -2.26
CA SER A 104 6.26 0.76 -2.71
C SER A 104 5.46 0.13 -1.58
N THR A 105 4.21 0.58 -1.48
CA THR A 105 3.19 -0.03 -0.63
C THR A 105 2.49 -1.17 -1.37
N THR A 106 1.85 -2.07 -0.63
CA THR A 106 0.94 -3.11 -1.17
C THR A 106 -0.02 -2.54 -2.21
N LYS A 107 -0.65 -1.40 -1.91
CA LYS A 107 -1.58 -0.73 -2.83
C LYS A 107 -0.91 -0.36 -4.15
N GLN A 108 0.28 0.24 -4.11
CA GLN A 108 0.99 0.63 -5.32
C GLN A 108 1.34 -0.59 -6.16
N ARG A 109 1.78 -1.69 -5.55
CA ARG A 109 2.09 -2.94 -6.26
C ARG A 109 0.85 -3.57 -6.90
N ILE A 110 -0.27 -3.66 -6.19
CA ILE A 110 -1.54 -4.13 -6.77
C ILE A 110 -2.01 -3.22 -7.93
N GLU A 111 -1.89 -1.90 -7.77
CA GLU A 111 -2.27 -0.94 -8.82
C GLU A 111 -1.34 -0.96 -10.05
N ARG A 112 -0.13 -1.56 -9.96
CA ARG A 112 0.73 -1.86 -11.12
C ARG A 112 0.22 -3.01 -11.98
N HIS A 113 -0.79 -3.76 -11.56
CA HIS A 113 -1.32 -4.89 -12.35
C HIS A 113 -2.80 -4.74 -12.68
N GLY A 114 -3.48 -3.73 -12.15
CA GLY A 114 -4.90 -3.52 -12.41
C GLY A 114 -5.60 -2.54 -11.46
N SER A 115 -6.93 -2.63 -11.41
CA SER A 115 -7.78 -1.83 -10.53
C SER A 115 -8.58 -2.72 -9.59
N TRP A 116 -8.67 -2.31 -8.32
CA TRP A 116 -9.41 -3.01 -7.27
C TRP A 116 -10.69 -2.27 -6.83
N LYS A 117 -11.07 -1.20 -7.55
CA LYS A 117 -12.16 -0.32 -7.15
C LYS A 117 -13.50 -0.69 -7.81
N PRO A 118 -14.63 -0.51 -7.09
CA PRO A 118 -14.72 -0.22 -5.65
C PRO A 118 -14.35 -1.46 -4.82
N GLY A 119 -13.84 -1.30 -3.60
CA GLY A 119 -13.51 -2.44 -2.75
C GLY A 119 -12.51 -2.14 -1.65
N THR A 120 -11.89 -3.19 -1.14
CA THR A 120 -10.71 -3.14 -0.26
C THR A 120 -9.67 -4.17 -0.73
N ILE A 121 -8.44 -3.99 -0.28
CA ILE A 121 -7.29 -4.86 -0.54
C ILE A 121 -6.56 -5.16 0.77
N GLY A 122 -5.78 -6.25 0.80
CA GLY A 122 -4.95 -6.61 1.94
C GLY A 122 -3.78 -7.49 1.51
N GLU A 123 -2.80 -7.68 2.39
CA GLU A 123 -1.62 -8.50 2.13
C GLU A 123 -1.27 -9.35 3.35
N ASN A 124 -0.94 -10.62 3.11
CA ASN A 124 -0.32 -11.48 4.11
C ASN A 124 1.05 -11.93 3.62
N ILE A 125 2.00 -12.10 4.54
CA ILE A 125 3.36 -12.54 4.22
C ILE A 125 3.78 -13.65 5.19
N SER A 126 4.19 -14.79 4.64
CA SER A 126 4.70 -15.94 5.38
C SER A 126 6.18 -16.15 5.08
N PHE A 127 6.97 -16.42 6.12
CA PHE A 127 8.41 -16.62 6.00
C PHE A 127 8.83 -18.00 6.53
N GLY A 128 9.69 -18.68 5.76
CA GLY A 128 10.44 -19.86 6.18
C GLY A 128 9.62 -21.13 6.42
N LYS A 129 8.36 -21.17 5.98
CA LYS A 129 7.50 -22.35 6.04
C LYS A 129 7.52 -23.09 4.69
N SER A 130 7.56 -24.41 4.76
CA SER A 130 7.78 -25.28 3.60
C SER A 130 6.63 -26.23 3.30
N THR A 131 5.52 -26.11 4.04
CA THR A 131 4.30 -26.90 3.85
C THR A 131 3.10 -25.97 3.88
N ALA A 132 2.02 -26.33 3.16
CA ALA A 132 0.82 -25.51 3.13
C ALA A 132 0.20 -25.37 4.52
N GLU A 133 0.20 -26.45 5.30
CA GLU A 133 -0.27 -26.46 6.68
C GLU A 133 0.52 -25.48 7.55
N ASP A 134 1.85 -25.49 7.50
CA ASP A 134 2.68 -24.58 8.30
C ASP A 134 2.50 -23.11 7.91
N ILE A 135 2.33 -22.83 6.62
CA ILE A 135 2.08 -21.47 6.12
C ILE A 135 0.74 -20.97 6.66
N VAL A 136 -0.33 -21.77 6.52
CA VAL A 136 -1.66 -21.41 7.01
C VAL A 136 -1.64 -21.25 8.54
N ILE A 137 -1.00 -22.16 9.27
CA ILE A 137 -0.88 -22.08 10.74
C ILE A 137 -0.12 -20.82 11.15
N GLN A 138 0.99 -20.47 10.47
CA GLN A 138 1.72 -19.24 10.78
C GLN A 138 0.82 -18.01 10.65
N LEU A 139 0.01 -17.93 9.59
CA LEU A 139 -0.84 -16.76 9.32
C LEU A 139 -2.08 -16.69 10.23
N ILE A 140 -2.67 -17.82 10.64
CA ILE A 140 -3.85 -17.80 11.52
C ILE A 140 -3.48 -17.71 13.00
N VAL A 141 -2.38 -18.33 13.44
CA VAL A 141 -1.90 -18.16 14.82
C VAL A 141 -1.35 -16.75 15.01
N ASP A 142 -0.61 -16.27 13.99
CA ASP A 142 -0.08 -14.91 13.92
C ASP A 142 0.77 -14.51 15.14
N ASP A 143 1.63 -15.44 15.57
CA ASP A 143 2.50 -15.31 16.75
C ASP A 143 3.41 -14.07 16.65
N GLY A 144 3.37 -13.22 17.68
CA GLY A 144 4.11 -11.97 17.73
C GLY A 144 3.38 -10.77 17.11
N VAL A 145 2.17 -10.95 16.58
CA VAL A 145 1.35 -9.89 15.97
C VAL A 145 0.10 -9.65 16.82
N PRO A 146 0.09 -8.64 17.71
CA PRO A 146 -1.02 -8.40 18.63
C PRO A 146 -2.37 -8.17 17.95
N SER A 147 -2.37 -7.59 16.74
CA SER A 147 -3.58 -7.32 15.97
C SER A 147 -4.19 -8.56 15.33
N ARG A 148 -3.44 -9.67 15.24
CA ARG A 148 -3.82 -10.87 14.47
C ARG A 148 -4.27 -10.50 13.04
N GLY A 149 -3.58 -9.53 12.44
CA GLY A 149 -3.95 -8.92 11.16
C GLY A 149 -3.98 -9.94 10.04
N HIS A 150 -3.06 -10.91 10.04
CA HIS A 150 -3.02 -11.94 9.02
C HIS A 150 -4.22 -12.89 9.11
N ARG A 151 -4.59 -13.28 10.34
CA ARG A 151 -5.81 -14.06 10.59
C ARG A 151 -7.06 -13.29 10.19
N SER A 152 -7.11 -12.00 10.50
CA SER A 152 -8.23 -11.13 10.13
C SER A 152 -8.41 -11.07 8.60
N ASN A 153 -7.32 -10.91 7.84
CA ASN A 153 -7.37 -10.98 6.37
C ASN A 153 -7.87 -12.35 5.88
N PHE A 154 -7.45 -13.43 6.54
CA PHE A 154 -7.87 -14.79 6.18
C PHE A 154 -9.38 -14.98 6.27
N PHE A 155 -10.05 -14.34 7.22
CA PHE A 155 -11.48 -14.46 7.48
C PHE A 155 -12.29 -13.21 7.08
N GLU A 156 -11.70 -12.24 6.39
CA GLU A 156 -12.40 -11.06 5.91
C GLU A 156 -13.44 -11.45 4.84
N PRO A 157 -14.76 -11.25 5.09
CA PRO A 157 -15.79 -11.60 4.13
C PRO A 157 -15.78 -10.71 2.89
N ALA A 158 -15.26 -9.48 2.98
CA ALA A 158 -15.20 -8.54 1.86
C ALA A 158 -14.22 -8.98 0.78
N TYR A 159 -13.17 -9.74 1.10
CA TYR A 159 -12.28 -10.29 0.10
C TYR A 159 -12.96 -11.42 -0.69
N LYS A 160 -12.79 -11.39 -2.01
CA LYS A 160 -13.34 -12.38 -2.95
C LYS A 160 -12.26 -12.98 -3.85
N GLN A 161 -11.12 -12.32 -3.97
CA GLN A 161 -10.04 -12.70 -4.87
C GLN A 161 -8.71 -12.71 -4.11
N VAL A 162 -7.81 -13.61 -4.51
CA VAL A 162 -6.45 -13.70 -3.98
C VAL A 162 -5.46 -14.09 -5.06
N GLY A 163 -4.26 -13.52 -5.00
CA GLY A 163 -3.07 -14.02 -5.68
C GLY A 163 -2.04 -14.45 -4.64
N ILE A 164 -1.33 -15.55 -4.89
CA ILE A 164 -0.32 -16.07 -3.97
C ILE A 164 0.94 -16.39 -4.74
N PHE A 165 2.07 -15.87 -4.30
CA PHE A 165 3.36 -16.17 -4.92
C PHE A 165 4.43 -16.51 -3.88
N GLY A 166 5.23 -17.53 -4.18
CA GLY A 166 6.35 -17.96 -3.34
C GLY A 166 7.70 -17.74 -4.03
N ALA A 167 8.67 -17.23 -3.29
CA ALA A 167 10.02 -16.95 -3.78
C ALA A 167 11.11 -17.40 -2.78
N PRO A 168 12.35 -17.65 -3.24
CA PRO A 168 13.48 -17.84 -2.33
C PRO A 168 13.76 -16.55 -1.56
N HIS A 169 14.25 -16.68 -0.32
CA HIS A 169 14.56 -15.55 0.55
C HIS A 169 15.91 -15.72 1.24
N LYS A 170 16.78 -14.69 1.18
CA LYS A 170 18.16 -14.75 1.70
C LYS A 170 18.27 -15.19 3.17
N ALA A 171 17.46 -14.61 4.07
CA ALA A 171 17.49 -14.94 5.49
C ALA A 171 16.56 -16.12 5.89
N PHE A 172 15.32 -16.13 5.42
CA PHE A 172 14.29 -17.10 5.85
C PHE A 172 14.17 -18.33 4.94
N LYS A 173 15.06 -18.50 3.95
CA LYS A 173 15.03 -19.50 2.87
C LYS A 173 13.91 -19.27 1.85
N PHE A 174 12.68 -19.02 2.31
CA PHE A 174 11.51 -18.84 1.45
C PHE A 174 10.58 -17.76 2.01
N VAL A 175 9.86 -17.08 1.13
CA VAL A 175 8.78 -16.14 1.45
C VAL A 175 7.57 -16.45 0.56
N PHE A 176 6.36 -16.34 1.13
CA PHE A 176 5.09 -16.39 0.41
C PHE A 176 4.31 -15.11 0.66
N VAL A 177 3.89 -14.43 -0.40
CA VAL A 177 3.06 -13.22 -0.35
C VAL A 177 1.68 -13.57 -0.87
N PHE A 178 0.65 -13.03 -0.22
CA PHE A 178 -0.75 -13.20 -0.57
C PHE A 178 -1.34 -11.80 -0.72
N ASP A 179 -1.85 -11.47 -1.89
CA ASP A 179 -2.56 -10.22 -2.12
C ASP A 179 -4.05 -10.48 -2.31
N PHE A 180 -4.87 -9.79 -1.52
CA PHE A 180 -6.30 -9.95 -1.47
C PHE A 180 -7.01 -8.75 -2.09
N ALA A 181 -8.16 -8.98 -2.71
CA ALA A 181 -9.06 -7.91 -3.13
C ALA A 181 -10.54 -8.30 -2.98
N SER A 182 -11.39 -7.31 -2.72
CA SER A 182 -12.86 -7.47 -2.86
C SER A 182 -13.28 -7.71 -4.30
N LYS A 183 -12.60 -7.03 -5.22
CA LYS A 183 -12.73 -7.19 -6.66
C LYS A 183 -11.42 -6.71 -7.25
N PHE A 184 -10.85 -7.46 -8.17
CA PHE A 184 -9.73 -7.01 -8.98
C PHE A 184 -10.08 -7.17 -10.46
N ILE A 185 -9.59 -6.23 -11.27
CA ILE A 185 -9.71 -6.22 -12.72
C ILE A 185 -8.30 -5.99 -13.25
N GLN A 186 -7.73 -7.01 -13.86
CA GLN A 186 -6.39 -6.94 -14.44
C GLN A 186 -6.34 -5.88 -15.55
N GLY A 187 -5.34 -5.01 -15.49
CA GLY A 187 -5.06 -4.01 -16.53
C GLY A 187 -4.22 -4.62 -17.64
N GLY A 188 -4.38 -4.13 -18.88
CA GLY A 188 -3.47 -4.48 -19.96
C GLY A 188 -2.09 -3.86 -19.73
N LYS A 189 -1.00 -4.60 -20.01
CA LYS A 189 0.40 -4.10 -19.92
C LYS A 189 0.66 -2.78 -20.68
N GLN A 190 -0.22 -2.37 -21.58
CA GLN A 190 -0.15 -1.10 -22.33
C GLN A 190 -0.86 0.08 -21.66
N GLU A 191 -1.90 -0.16 -20.84
CA GLU A 191 -2.68 0.92 -20.20
C GLU A 191 -1.96 1.55 -19.02
N GLN A 192 -0.97 0.88 -18.43
CA GLN A 192 -0.22 1.41 -17.28
C GLN A 192 0.87 2.40 -17.69
N GLN A 193 1.57 2.14 -18.79
CA GLN A 193 2.50 3.13 -19.36
C GLN A 193 1.75 4.33 -19.92
N GLN A 194 0.59 4.11 -20.56
CA GLN A 194 -0.27 5.21 -20.99
C GLN A 194 -0.96 5.94 -19.83
N GLY A 195 -1.35 5.25 -18.76
CA GLY A 195 -1.99 5.83 -17.58
C GLY A 195 -1.03 6.60 -16.68
N GLU A 196 0.23 6.17 -16.58
CA GLU A 196 1.30 6.96 -15.95
C GLU A 196 1.68 8.16 -16.82
N GLN A 197 1.82 7.98 -18.14
CA GLN A 197 2.04 9.10 -19.07
C GLN A 197 0.83 10.05 -19.13
N GLU A 198 -0.40 9.56 -18.98
CA GLU A 198 -1.62 10.37 -18.92
C GLU A 198 -1.79 11.04 -17.56
N LYS A 199 -1.39 10.42 -16.45
CA LYS A 199 -1.34 11.07 -15.12
C LYS A 199 -0.23 12.12 -15.08
N GLU A 200 0.89 11.89 -15.75
CA GLU A 200 1.95 12.89 -15.92
C GLU A 200 1.52 14.01 -16.88
N LYS A 201 0.81 13.68 -17.97
CA LYS A 201 0.19 14.65 -18.89
C LYS A 201 -0.95 15.42 -18.25
N LYS A 202 -1.79 14.80 -17.41
CA LYS A 202 -2.84 15.45 -16.61
C LYS A 202 -2.24 16.30 -15.50
N LYS A 203 -1.18 15.87 -14.82
CA LYS A 203 -0.41 16.76 -13.92
C LYS A 203 0.22 17.93 -14.67
N LYS A 204 0.70 17.73 -15.91
CA LYS A 204 1.24 18.82 -16.77
C LYS A 204 0.12 19.69 -17.35
N GLN A 205 -1.06 19.15 -17.62
CA GLN A 205 -2.25 19.86 -18.11
C GLN A 205 -2.96 20.61 -16.99
N GLU A 206 -3.09 20.09 -15.78
CA GLU A 206 -3.57 20.82 -14.60
C GLU A 206 -2.59 21.93 -14.19
N LYS A 207 -1.29 21.74 -14.47
CA LYS A 207 -0.29 22.80 -14.33
C LYS A 207 -0.44 23.88 -15.41
N LYS A 208 -0.84 23.51 -16.63
CA LYS A 208 -1.21 24.43 -17.73
C LYS A 208 -2.59 25.07 -17.58
N GLN A 209 -3.55 24.39 -16.95
CA GLN A 209 -4.92 24.86 -16.77
C GLN A 209 -5.05 25.77 -15.54
N LYS A 210 -4.03 25.79 -14.67
CA LYS A 210 -3.78 26.93 -13.76
C LYS A 210 -3.11 28.12 -14.45
N ASP A 211 -2.59 27.96 -15.67
CA ASP A 211 -2.03 29.03 -16.49
C ASP A 211 -3.05 29.56 -17.54
N ASP A 212 -4.17 28.85 -17.80
CA ASP A 212 -5.11 29.14 -18.90
C ASP A 212 -6.56 29.53 -18.46
N ASP A 213 -6.88 29.55 -17.16
CA ASP A 213 -8.23 29.91 -16.65
C ASP A 213 -8.41 31.42 -16.36
N ASP A 214 -7.70 32.29 -17.07
CA ASP A 214 -7.82 33.75 -16.90
C ASP A 214 -7.89 34.50 -18.25
N ASP A 215 -8.51 33.89 -19.26
CA ASP A 215 -8.71 34.54 -20.57
C ASP A 215 -10.17 34.41 -21.05
N ASP A 216 -11.10 35.00 -20.29
CA ASP A 216 -12.16 35.79 -20.92
C ASP A 216 -12.72 36.87 -19.97
N LYS A 217 -11.99 37.98 -19.87
CA LYS A 217 -12.54 39.33 -19.66
C LYS A 217 -11.45 40.40 -19.90
N LYS A 218 -11.56 41.05 -21.05
CA LYS A 218 -11.33 42.50 -21.29
C LYS A 218 -10.08 43.15 -20.65
N ASP A 219 -9.13 43.47 -21.53
CA ASP A 219 -8.40 44.74 -21.63
C ASP A 219 -8.02 45.45 -20.32
N GLU A 220 -6.74 45.36 -19.88
CA GLU A 220 -6.04 46.42 -19.13
C GLU A 220 -4.52 46.11 -18.90
N GLY A 221 -3.64 46.80 -19.66
CA GLY A 221 -2.31 47.27 -19.20
C GLY A 221 -1.18 46.26 -18.92
N LYS A 222 -0.33 45.96 -19.91
CA LYS A 222 1.00 45.36 -19.67
C LYS A 222 1.84 46.27 -18.77
N GLU A 223 2.19 45.78 -17.59
CA GLU A 223 2.97 46.53 -16.60
C GLU A 223 4.44 46.67 -17.07
N LYS A 224 4.92 47.93 -17.18
CA LYS A 224 6.23 48.23 -17.78
C LYS A 224 7.38 47.67 -16.91
N LEU A 225 8.32 46.99 -17.55
CA LEU A 225 9.60 46.61 -16.95
C LEU A 225 10.48 47.85 -16.76
N ILE A 226 11.16 47.94 -15.61
CA ILE A 226 12.22 48.94 -15.41
C ILE A 226 13.49 48.55 -16.20
N PRO A 227 14.33 49.52 -16.61
CA PRO A 227 15.58 49.23 -17.31
C PRO A 227 16.45 48.23 -16.54
N GLY A 228 16.89 47.16 -17.20
CA GLY A 228 17.71 46.11 -16.59
C GLY A 228 16.92 44.98 -15.93
N ALA A 229 15.58 45.05 -15.86
CA ALA A 229 14.75 43.95 -15.38
C ALA A 229 14.34 43.00 -16.51
N LYS A 230 14.55 41.69 -16.30
CA LYS A 230 14.05 40.62 -17.19
C LYS A 230 12.64 40.17 -16.83
N LYS A 231 12.21 40.42 -15.59
CA LYS A 231 10.91 39.98 -15.09
C LYS A 231 10.41 40.92 -14.01
N VAL A 232 9.11 41.17 -13.96
CA VAL A 232 8.44 41.80 -12.82
C VAL A 232 7.35 40.87 -12.31
N GLN A 233 7.23 40.75 -11.00
CA GLN A 233 6.13 40.07 -10.33
C GLN A 233 5.43 41.05 -9.40
N LYS A 234 4.16 41.34 -9.67
CA LYS A 234 3.32 42.16 -8.80
C LYS A 234 2.57 41.30 -7.81
N LYS A 235 2.52 41.71 -6.55
CA LYS A 235 1.72 41.12 -5.47
C LYS A 235 0.86 42.23 -4.89
N VAL A 236 -0.45 42.04 -4.90
CA VAL A 236 -1.37 42.99 -4.27
C VAL A 236 -1.94 42.34 -3.02
N LYS A 237 -1.86 43.05 -1.90
CA LYS A 237 -2.43 42.66 -0.61
C LYS A 237 -3.37 43.75 -0.15
N THR A 238 -4.61 43.38 0.13
CA THR A 238 -5.60 44.28 0.72
C THR A 238 -5.65 44.05 2.23
N VAL A 239 -5.62 45.12 3.02
CA VAL A 239 -5.75 45.10 4.48
C VAL A 239 -6.77 46.15 4.90
N THR A 240 -7.73 45.77 5.75
CA THR A 240 -8.67 46.75 6.32
C THR A 240 -8.13 47.27 7.64
N LYS A 241 -7.90 48.57 7.76
CA LYS A 241 -7.41 49.21 8.99
C LYS A 241 -8.29 50.42 9.31
N GLY A 242 -8.89 50.44 10.50
CA GLY A 242 -9.76 51.54 10.93
C GLY A 242 -11.01 51.74 10.06
N GLY A 243 -11.55 50.67 9.45
CA GLY A 243 -12.72 50.74 8.57
C GLY A 243 -12.43 51.17 7.13
N LYS A 244 -11.18 51.50 6.80
CA LYS A 244 -10.74 51.84 5.43
C LYS A 244 -9.94 50.69 4.81
N LYS A 245 -10.05 50.53 3.50
CA LYS A 245 -9.39 49.47 2.73
C LYS A 245 -8.03 49.97 2.21
N HIS A 246 -6.95 49.35 2.66
CA HIS A 246 -5.59 49.65 2.21
C HIS A 246 -5.16 48.60 1.19
N ILE A 247 -4.90 49.01 -0.03
CA ILE A 247 -4.43 48.17 -1.14
C ILE A 247 -2.92 48.39 -1.28
N ILE A 248 -2.14 47.46 -0.75
CA ILE A 248 -0.69 47.44 -0.83
C ILE A 248 -0.29 46.66 -2.08
N THR A 249 0.44 47.28 -2.98
CA THR A 249 0.98 46.70 -4.20
C THR A 249 2.49 46.62 -4.09
N THR A 250 3.05 45.42 -4.11
CA THR A 250 4.48 45.14 -4.15
C THR A 250 4.86 44.67 -5.55
N LYS A 251 5.79 45.34 -6.22
CA LYS A 251 6.40 44.89 -7.47
C LYS A 251 7.82 44.40 -7.18
N ILE A 252 8.10 43.15 -7.55
CA ILE A 252 9.41 42.52 -7.41
C ILE A 252 10.00 42.35 -8.80
N TYR A 253 11.03 43.12 -9.10
CA TYR A 253 11.77 43.06 -10.36
C TYR A 253 12.94 42.10 -10.20
N THR A 254 13.06 41.13 -11.10
CA THR A 254 14.28 40.32 -11.25
C THR A 254 15.15 40.96 -12.33
N MET A 255 16.34 41.38 -11.93
CA MET A 255 17.31 42.04 -12.78
C MET A 255 18.08 41.03 -13.65
N ASN A 256 18.68 41.50 -14.74
CA ASN A 256 19.45 40.67 -15.66
C ASN A 256 20.63 39.98 -14.98
N ASP A 257 21.27 40.65 -14.02
CA ASP A 257 22.38 40.14 -13.20
C ASP A 257 21.95 39.11 -12.13
N GLY A 258 20.65 38.81 -12.03
CA GLY A 258 20.10 37.85 -11.09
C GLY A 258 19.69 38.43 -9.73
N THR A 259 19.93 39.71 -9.48
CA THR A 259 19.47 40.39 -8.26
C THR A 259 17.98 40.73 -8.32
N THR A 260 17.37 41.05 -7.19
CA THR A 260 15.95 41.46 -7.11
C THR A 260 15.80 42.84 -6.51
N GLN A 261 14.94 43.67 -7.11
CA GLN A 261 14.53 44.98 -6.59
C GLN A 261 13.04 44.98 -6.27
N GLU A 262 12.65 45.62 -5.17
CA GLU A 262 11.26 45.67 -4.72
C GLU A 262 10.76 47.11 -4.65
N GLU A 263 9.55 47.35 -5.17
CA GLU A 263 8.85 48.62 -5.13
C GLU A 263 7.48 48.40 -4.49
N VAL A 264 7.18 49.07 -3.38
CA VAL A 264 5.91 48.93 -2.66
C VAL A 264 5.13 50.24 -2.72
N THR A 265 3.89 50.18 -3.18
CA THR A 265 2.95 51.31 -3.19
C THR A 265 1.70 50.95 -2.41
N GLU A 266 1.10 51.92 -1.74
CA GLU A 266 -0.11 51.73 -0.93
C GLU A 266 -1.18 52.72 -1.37
N LYS A 267 -2.38 52.22 -1.68
CA LYS A 267 -3.54 53.04 -2.02
C LYS A 267 -4.64 52.78 -0.99
N VAL A 268 -5.16 53.85 -0.36
CA VAL A 268 -6.25 53.75 0.61
C VAL A 268 -7.56 54.11 -0.07
N GLU A 269 -8.56 53.25 0.08
CA GLU A 269 -9.92 53.44 -0.44
C GLU A 269 -10.91 53.40 0.71
N ASP A 270 -11.92 54.29 0.67
CA ASP A 270 -13.05 54.23 1.59
C ASP A 270 -13.95 53.05 1.19
N ALA A 271 -14.40 52.28 2.19
CA ALA A 271 -15.15 51.04 2.00
C ALA A 271 -16.59 51.27 1.53
#